data_AF-A0A0R2LI46-F1
#
_entry.id   AF-A0A0R2LI46-F1
#
_cell.length_a   1.000
_cell.length_b   1.000
_cell.length_c   1.000
_cell.angle_alpha   90.00
_cell.angle_beta   90.00
_cell.angle_gamma   90.00
#
_symmetry.space_group_name_H-M   'P 1'
#
loop_
_entity.id
_entity.type
_entity.pdbx_description
1 polymer ?
#
loop_
_entity_poly.entity_id
_entity_poly.type
_entity_poly.pdbx_seq_one_letter_code
_entity_poly.pdbx_strand_id
1 'polypeptide(L)'
;MELLAKAQAFLNNKHFSDQEIAKKIGVGRMMINNYRNDKTKLTAAKYSIVKLLADEYDKNAKQLNSADFKHFVNRIENLFKEVQCDQEDSYNSDDAYLDDLALIPVLERVSKEVISDPALMNELYEIYSKNLN
;
A
#
# COMPACT_ATOMS: atom_id res chain seq x y z
N MET A 1 13.03 16.37 -6.58
CA MET A 1 13.81 15.24 -6.02
C MET A 1 14.68 14.67 -7.12
N GLU A 2 15.98 14.49 -6.87
CA GLU A 2 16.92 13.93 -7.86
C GLU A 2 16.62 12.45 -8.17
N LEU A 3 16.99 12.00 -9.37
CA LEU A 3 16.70 10.65 -9.90
C LEU A 3 17.19 9.53 -8.96
N LEU A 4 18.42 9.64 -8.45
CA LEU A 4 18.99 8.67 -7.52
C LEU A 4 18.23 8.62 -6.19
N ALA A 5 17.77 9.77 -5.69
CA ALA A 5 16.99 9.84 -4.46
C ALA A 5 15.62 9.16 -4.61
N LYS A 6 14.95 9.34 -5.76
CA LYS A 6 13.70 8.61 -6.07
C LYS A 6 13.93 7.11 -6.15
N ALA A 7 14.99 6.68 -6.85
CA ALA A 7 15.36 5.28 -6.97
C ALA A 7 15.64 4.65 -5.60
N GLN A 8 16.40 5.34 -4.73
CA GLN A 8 16.69 4.90 -3.38
C GLN A 8 15.43 4.84 -2.51
N ALA A 9 14.54 5.83 -2.63
CA ALA A 9 13.28 5.86 -1.90
C ALA A 9 12.38 4.68 -2.27
N PHE A 10 12.25 4.36 -3.56
CA PHE A 10 11.49 3.19 -4.01
C PHE A 10 12.15 1.88 -3.58
N LEU A 11 13.47 1.78 -3.66
CA LEU A 11 14.22 0.59 -3.24
C LEU A 11 14.10 0.34 -1.73
N ASN A 12 14.12 1.39 -0.91
CA ASN A 12 14.00 1.31 0.55
C ASN A 12 12.56 1.18 1.04
N ASN A 13 11.58 1.23 0.12
CA ASN A 13 10.20 0.98 0.46
C ASN A 13 10.05 -0.48 0.92
N LYS A 14 9.86 -0.66 2.23
CA LYS A 14 9.76 -1.98 2.89
C LYS A 14 8.53 -2.78 2.46
N HIS A 15 7.57 -2.13 1.81
CA HIS A 15 6.33 -2.74 1.40
C HIS A 15 6.45 -3.49 0.06
N PHE A 16 7.50 -3.22 -0.74
CA PHE A 16 7.84 -4.06 -1.89
C PHE A 16 8.95 -5.04 -1.51
N SER A 17 8.68 -6.33 -1.67
CA SER A 17 9.69 -7.37 -1.56
C SER A 17 10.75 -7.21 -2.66
N ASP A 18 11.94 -7.73 -2.42
CA ASP A 18 13.02 -7.74 -3.44
C ASP A 18 12.55 -8.40 -4.75
N GLN A 19 11.65 -9.39 -4.63
CA GLN A 19 11.11 -10.13 -5.77
C GLN A 19 10.13 -9.30 -6.59
N GLU A 20 9.27 -8.50 -5.96
CA GLU A 20 8.33 -7.63 -6.66
C GLU A 20 9.05 -6.50 -7.39
N ILE A 21 10.00 -5.84 -6.73
CA ILE A 21 10.83 -4.80 -7.37
C ILE A 21 11.56 -5.40 -8.56
N ALA A 22 12.22 -6.55 -8.37
CA ALA A 22 12.95 -7.25 -9.43
C ALA A 22 12.05 -7.56 -10.64
N LYS A 23 10.83 -8.03 -10.39
CA LYS A 23 9.84 -8.30 -11.45
C LYS A 23 9.40 -7.02 -12.17
N LYS A 24 9.12 -5.94 -11.44
CA LYS A 24 8.68 -4.65 -12.01
C LYS A 24 9.75 -4.04 -12.93
N ILE A 25 11.03 -4.11 -12.55
CA ILE A 25 12.12 -3.48 -13.32
C ILE A 25 12.90 -4.46 -14.22
N GLY A 26 12.55 -5.75 -14.22
CA GLY A 26 13.17 -6.76 -15.09
C GLY A 26 14.62 -7.12 -14.74
N VAL A 27 14.96 -7.21 -13.44
CA VAL A 27 16.29 -7.61 -12.97
C VAL A 27 16.23 -8.83 -12.05
N GLY A 28 17.39 -9.38 -11.68
CA GLY A 28 17.44 -10.47 -10.70
C GLY A 28 17.15 -10.00 -9.27
N ARG A 29 16.38 -10.79 -8.50
CA ARG A 29 16.11 -10.54 -7.07
C ARG A 29 17.38 -10.24 -6.25
N MET A 30 18.45 -10.98 -6.51
CA MET A 30 19.73 -10.81 -5.81
C MET A 30 20.36 -9.43 -6.05
N MET A 31 20.14 -8.85 -7.22
CA MET A 31 20.62 -7.50 -7.54
C MET A 31 19.89 -6.45 -6.69
N ILE A 32 18.57 -6.55 -6.54
CA ILE A 32 17.79 -5.67 -5.64
C ILE A 32 18.25 -5.84 -4.20
N ASN A 33 18.40 -7.09 -3.74
CA ASN A 33 18.88 -7.37 -2.39
C ASN A 33 20.25 -6.72 -2.13
N ASN A 34 21.17 -6.79 -3.10
CA ASN A 34 22.48 -6.19 -2.97
C ASN A 34 22.43 -4.66 -2.88
N TYR A 35 21.57 -4.01 -3.67
CA TYR A 35 21.36 -2.56 -3.56
C TYR A 35 20.72 -2.17 -2.22
N ARG A 36 19.73 -2.94 -1.75
CA ARG A 36 18.96 -2.62 -0.54
C ARG A 36 19.77 -2.78 0.74
N ASN A 37 20.72 -3.71 0.73
CA ASN A 37 21.60 -3.99 1.87
C ASN A 37 23.00 -3.37 1.70
N ASP A 38 23.15 -2.39 0.79
CA ASP A 38 24.41 -1.69 0.51
C ASP A 38 25.62 -2.59 0.16
N LYS A 39 25.39 -3.86 -0.19
CA LYS A 39 26.43 -4.78 -0.71
C LYS A 39 26.94 -4.31 -2.08
N THR A 40 26.12 -3.55 -2.79
CA THR A 40 26.50 -2.83 -4.02
C THR A 40 25.88 -1.45 -3.95
N LYS A 41 26.67 -0.40 -4.19
CA LYS A 41 26.14 0.97 -4.15
C LYS A 41 25.23 1.23 -5.35
N LEU A 42 24.04 1.78 -5.09
CA LEU A 42 23.11 2.19 -6.16
C LEU A 42 23.71 3.27 -7.08
N THR A 43 24.63 4.10 -6.56
CA THR A 43 25.39 5.09 -7.36
C THR A 43 26.28 4.47 -8.43
N ALA A 44 26.67 3.20 -8.27
CA ALA A 44 27.47 2.46 -9.24
C ALA A 44 26.60 1.62 -10.20
N ALA A 45 25.27 1.64 -10.03
CA ALA A 45 24.36 0.92 -10.92
C ALA A 45 24.32 1.55 -12.31
N LYS A 46 23.94 0.76 -13.32
CA LYS A 46 23.67 1.28 -14.66
C LYS A 46 22.56 2.34 -14.58
N TYR A 47 22.73 3.45 -15.31
CA TYR A 47 21.72 4.52 -15.36
C TYR A 47 20.31 4.00 -15.65
N SER A 48 20.17 3.01 -16.54
CA SER A 48 18.87 2.40 -16.85
C SER A 48 18.17 1.78 -15.64
N ILE A 49 18.92 1.14 -14.72
CA ILE A 49 18.36 0.55 -13.50
C ILE A 49 17.89 1.66 -12.56
N VAL A 50 18.72 2.68 -12.35
CA VAL A 50 18.36 3.83 -11.49
C VAL A 50 17.13 4.54 -12.04
N LYS A 51 17.06 4.73 -13.37
CA LYS A 51 15.91 5.32 -14.03
C LYS A 51 14.65 4.48 -13.85
N LEU A 52 14.70 3.16 -14.08
CA LEU A 52 13.53 2.28 -13.89
C LEU A 52 12.99 2.31 -12.45
N LEU A 53 13.88 2.28 -11.46
CA LEU A 53 13.49 2.41 -10.04
C LEU A 53 12.84 3.78 -9.74
N ALA A 54 13.38 4.85 -10.31
CA ALA A 54 12.81 6.19 -10.17
C ALA A 54 11.47 6.35 -10.91
N ASP A 55 11.30 5.72 -12.08
CA ASP A 55 10.06 5.74 -12.83
C ASP A 55 8.95 4.98 -12.07
N GLU A 56 9.28 3.86 -11.41
CA GLU A 56 8.35 3.14 -10.52
C GLU A 56 7.98 3.96 -9.28
N TYR A 57 8.92 4.74 -8.72
CA TYR A 57 8.60 5.71 -7.67
C TYR A 57 7.51 6.69 -8.14
N ASP A 58 7.73 7.32 -9.30
CA ASP A 58 6.82 8.32 -9.85
C ASP A 58 5.47 7.73 -10.23
N LYS A 59 5.44 6.51 -10.75
CA LYS A 59 4.21 5.77 -11.07
C LYS A 59 3.38 5.51 -9.82
N ASN A 60 4.00 5.02 -8.75
CA ASN A 60 3.31 4.81 -7.47
C ASN A 60 2.80 6.13 -6.89
N ALA A 61 3.62 7.18 -6.91
CA ALA A 61 3.20 8.50 -6.45
C ALA A 61 2.00 9.04 -7.26
N LYS A 62 1.99 8.85 -8.58
CA LYS A 62 0.86 9.24 -9.44
C LYS A 62 -0.41 8.45 -9.12
N GLN A 63 -0.29 7.13 -8.90
CA GLN A 63 -1.41 6.27 -8.55
C GLN A 63 -2.05 6.69 -7.23
N LEU A 64 -1.26 6.88 -6.18
CA LEU A 64 -1.72 7.34 -4.86
C LEU A 64 -2.41 8.72 -4.91
N ASN A 65 -2.12 9.54 -5.91
CA ASN A 65 -2.73 10.86 -6.10
C ASN A 65 -3.90 10.88 -7.09
N SER A 66 -4.22 9.75 -7.72
CA SER A 66 -5.30 9.67 -8.73
C SER A 66 -6.68 9.83 -8.10
N ALA A 67 -7.65 10.30 -8.91
CA ALA A 67 -9.04 10.44 -8.45
C ALA A 67 -9.65 9.08 -8.09
N ASP A 68 -9.34 8.05 -8.87
CA ASP A 68 -9.83 6.68 -8.64
C ASP A 68 -9.30 6.09 -7.34
N PHE A 69 -8.02 6.32 -7.02
CA PHE A 69 -7.45 5.90 -5.74
C PHE A 69 -8.12 6.62 -4.56
N LYS A 70 -8.37 7.93 -4.68
CA LYS A 70 -9.10 8.68 -3.64
C LYS A 70 -10.53 8.18 -3.47
N HIS A 71 -11.20 7.85 -4.57
CA HIS A 71 -12.53 7.26 -4.52
C HIS A 71 -12.52 5.89 -3.82
N PHE A 72 -11.52 5.06 -4.13
CA PHE A 72 -11.29 3.79 -3.44
C PHE A 72 -11.06 3.97 -1.93
N VAL A 73 -10.19 4.90 -1.52
CA VAL A 73 -9.94 5.22 -0.10
C VAL A 73 -11.26 5.60 0.59
N ASN A 74 -12.03 6.51 -0.01
CA ASN A 74 -13.34 6.90 0.53
C ASN A 74 -14.31 5.71 0.64
N ARG A 75 -14.27 4.76 -0.31
CA ARG A 75 -15.14 3.58 -0.24
C ARG A 75 -14.74 2.66 0.90
N ILE A 76 -13.44 2.45 1.14
CA ILE A 76 -12.95 1.67 2.27
C ILE A 76 -13.31 2.34 3.60
N GLU A 77 -13.12 3.65 3.72
CA GLU A 77 -13.54 4.42 4.90
C GLU A 77 -15.03 4.27 5.19
N ASN A 78 -15.87 4.40 4.15
CA ASN A 78 -17.31 4.24 4.29
C ASN A 78 -17.68 2.80 4.66
N LEU A 79 -17.00 1.79 4.12
CA LEU A 79 -17.24 0.40 4.49
C LEU A 79 -16.97 0.16 5.98
N PHE A 80 -15.87 0.69 6.53
CA PHE A 80 -15.61 0.58 7.97
C PHE A 80 -16.68 1.26 8.82
N LYS A 81 -17.19 2.42 8.39
CA LYS A 81 -18.29 3.12 9.06
C LYS A 81 -19.60 2.34 8.99
N GLU A 82 -19.93 1.80 7.81
CA GLU A 82 -21.11 0.95 7.60
C GLU A 82 -21.07 -0.24 8.57
N VAL A 83 -19.94 -0.96 8.65
CA VAL A 83 -19.79 -2.10 9.57
C VAL A 83 -19.93 -1.66 11.04
N GLN A 84 -19.42 -0.49 11.43
CA GLN A 84 -19.61 0.01 12.80
C GLN A 84 -21.06 0.33 13.11
N CYS A 85 -21.78 1.00 12.20
CA CYS A 85 -23.20 1.27 12.36
C CYS A 85 -24.01 -0.04 12.45
N ASP A 86 -23.67 -1.05 11.65
CA ASP A 86 -24.32 -2.36 11.69
C ASP A 86 -24.10 -3.05 13.06
N GLN A 87 -22.94 -2.88 13.70
CA GLN A 87 -22.70 -3.38 15.06
C GLN A 87 -23.53 -2.63 16.11
N GLU A 88 -23.67 -1.30 15.98
CA GLU A 88 -24.52 -0.50 16.87
C GLU A 88 -26.00 -0.89 16.72
N ASP A 89 -26.47 -1.09 15.49
CA ASP A 89 -27.85 -1.53 15.22
C ASP A 89 -28.10 -2.94 15.75
N SER A 90 -27.13 -3.86 15.60
CA SER A 90 -27.22 -5.23 16.13
C SER A 90 -27.28 -5.24 17.65
N TYR A 91 -26.47 -4.42 18.32
CA TYR A 91 -26.51 -4.27 19.78
C TYR A 91 -27.86 -3.73 20.28
N ASN A 92 -28.52 -2.88 19.51
CA ASN A 92 -29.85 -2.35 19.84
C ASN A 92 -31.00 -3.31 19.51
N SER A 93 -30.70 -4.50 18.98
CA SER A 93 -31.69 -5.52 18.61
C SER A 93 -31.91 -6.56 19.69
N ASP A 94 -33.01 -7.32 19.58
CA ASP A 94 -33.33 -8.43 20.50
C ASP A 94 -32.35 -9.62 20.36
N ASP A 95 -31.53 -9.64 19.31
CA ASP A 95 -30.54 -10.69 18.99
C ASP A 95 -29.09 -10.25 19.31
N ALA A 96 -28.92 -9.14 20.05
CA ALA A 96 -27.61 -8.57 20.38
C ALA A 96 -26.68 -9.57 21.08
N TYR A 97 -25.44 -9.66 20.61
CA TYR A 97 -24.37 -10.33 21.34
C TYR A 97 -23.70 -9.34 22.30
N LEU A 98 -23.19 -9.85 23.43
CA LEU A 98 -22.55 -9.04 24.46
C LEU A 98 -21.26 -8.35 23.96
N ASP A 99 -20.66 -8.84 22.88
CA ASP A 99 -19.40 -8.36 22.33
C ASP A 99 -19.55 -7.47 21.08
N ASP A 100 -20.77 -7.22 20.60
CA ASP A 100 -21.02 -6.36 19.42
C ASP A 100 -20.41 -4.95 19.60
N LEU A 101 -20.58 -4.35 20.78
CA LEU A 101 -19.94 -3.06 21.11
C LEU A 101 -18.43 -3.18 21.39
N ALA A 102 -17.96 -4.35 21.81
CA ALA A 102 -16.54 -4.57 22.09
C ALA A 102 -15.70 -4.62 20.80
N LEU A 103 -16.33 -4.94 19.65
CA LEU A 103 -15.70 -4.94 18.35
C LEU A 103 -15.52 -3.55 17.74
N ILE A 104 -16.36 -2.57 18.10
CA ILE A 104 -16.27 -1.19 17.57
C ILE A 104 -14.86 -0.60 17.74
N PRO A 105 -14.24 -0.54 18.93
CA PRO A 105 -12.89 0.03 19.08
C PRO A 105 -11.82 -0.80 18.34
N VAL A 106 -12.04 -2.09 18.12
CA VAL A 106 -11.15 -2.93 17.29
C VAL A 106 -11.25 -2.50 15.83
N LEU A 107 -12.46 -2.33 15.31
CA LEU A 107 -12.70 -1.88 13.94
C LEU A 107 -12.15 -0.47 13.69
N GLU A 108 -12.31 0.45 14.66
CA GLU A 108 -11.70 1.78 14.58
C GLU A 108 -10.17 1.72 14.48
N ARG A 109 -9.55 0.85 15.29
CA ARG A 109 -8.10 0.66 15.25
C ARG A 109 -7.64 0.07 13.91
N VAL A 110 -8.32 -0.97 13.43
CA VAL A 110 -8.02 -1.61 12.14
C VAL A 110 -8.18 -0.62 11.00
N SER A 111 -9.30 0.11 10.95
CA SER A 111 -9.56 1.15 9.94
C SER A 111 -8.43 2.18 9.90
N LYS A 112 -8.04 2.70 11.06
CA LYS A 112 -6.94 3.68 11.17
C LYS A 112 -5.62 3.11 10.68
N GLU A 113 -5.26 1.89 11.11
CA GLU A 113 -4.01 1.25 10.67
C GLU A 113 -4.00 1.03 9.16
N VAL A 114 -5.07 0.50 8.59
CA VAL A 114 -5.21 0.23 7.15
C VAL A 114 -5.10 1.53 6.34
N ILE A 115 -5.88 2.55 6.68
CA ILE A 115 -5.90 3.83 5.93
C ILE A 115 -4.56 4.57 6.05
N SER A 116 -3.89 4.45 7.21
CA SER A 116 -2.61 5.13 7.46
C SER A 116 -1.41 4.45 6.80
N ASP A 117 -1.55 3.25 6.26
CA ASP A 117 -0.50 2.54 5.52
C ASP A 117 -0.69 2.76 4.00
N PRO A 118 0.04 3.70 3.38
CA PRO A 118 -0.15 4.01 1.96
C PRO A 118 0.16 2.84 1.05
N ALA A 119 1.03 1.92 1.47
CA ALA A 119 1.44 0.81 0.64
C ALA A 119 0.45 -0.35 0.71
N LEU A 120 -0.08 -0.66 1.89
CA LEU A 120 -1.22 -1.56 2.02
C LEU A 120 -2.40 -1.03 1.22
N MET A 121 -2.72 0.26 1.33
CA MET A 121 -3.79 0.87 0.52
C MET A 121 -3.53 0.77 -0.98
N ASN A 122 -2.27 0.91 -1.41
CA ASN A 122 -1.90 0.70 -2.81
C ASN A 122 -2.09 -0.75 -3.26
N GLU A 123 -1.70 -1.73 -2.44
CA GLU A 123 -1.92 -3.16 -2.72
C GLU A 123 -3.41 -3.49 -2.80
N LEU A 124 -4.21 -3.05 -1.83
CA LEU A 124 -5.65 -3.25 -1.83
C LEU A 124 -6.31 -2.58 -3.05
N TYR A 125 -5.81 -1.41 -3.47
CA TYR A 125 -6.26 -0.78 -4.70
C TYR A 125 -5.88 -1.56 -5.97
N GLU A 126 -4.68 -2.15 -6.03
CA GLU A 126 -4.29 -3.04 -7.14
C GLU A 126 -5.22 -4.27 -7.21
N ILE A 127 -5.66 -4.80 -6.06
CA ILE A 127 -6.65 -5.89 -6.01
C ILE A 127 -8.01 -5.40 -6.48
N TYR A 128 -8.50 -4.28 -5.93
CA TYR A 128 -9.78 -3.68 -6.29
C TYR A 128 -9.89 -3.39 -7.80
N SER A 129 -8.89 -2.71 -8.35
CA SER A 129 -8.85 -2.34 -9.77
C SER A 129 -8.77 -3.53 -10.72
N LYS A 130 -8.13 -4.63 -10.33
CA LYS A 130 -8.12 -5.88 -11.11
C LYS A 130 -9.47 -6.59 -11.15
N ASN A 131 -10.32 -6.43 -10.14
CA ASN A 131 -11.62 -7.11 -10.05
C ASN A 131 -12.78 -6.27 -10.58
N LEU A 132 -12.54 -5.00 -10.92
CA LEU A 132 -13.51 -4.12 -11.59
C LEU A 132 -13.51 -4.27 -13.12
N ASN A 133 -12.46 -4.86 -13.68
CA ASN A 133 -12.29 -5.10 -15.13
C ASN A 133 -12.54 -6.57 -15.45
#